data_AF-A0A2S9I7P2-F1
#
_entry.id   AF-A0A2S9I7P2-F1
#
_cell.length_a   1.000
_cell.length_b   1.000
_cell.length_c   1.000
_cell.angle_alpha   90.00
_cell.angle_beta   90.00
_cell.angle_gamma   90.00
#
_symmetry.space_group_name_H-M   'P 1'
#
loop_
_entity.id
_entity.type
_entity.pdbx_description
1 polymer ?
#
loop_
_entity_poly.entity_id
_entity_poly.type
_entity_poly.pdbx_seq_one_letter_code
_entity_poly.pdbx_strand_id
1 'polypeptide(L)'
;MSDVSTQTENLTRAQRLKAATTSSHDSLDQRIMAGDPFASRERYGLFVKVQYQFHREIDALYESALLEPLLPDLAGRRRFPLIGQDLADLGQALPQPESATAFSTAEIPDIASALGWLYVAEGSNIGAGFLIKQAEKLGLSGEFGARHLAGAPEGRGRHWRTFTAALDQLPLDEAGEARAIAGAQQAFARVRELVEHYYAR
;
A
#
# COMPACT_ATOMS: atom_id res chain seq x y z
N MET A 1 1.50 -33.37 18.85
CA MET A 1 2.01 -32.05 18.43
C MET A 1 2.60 -32.17 17.03
N SER A 2 1.77 -32.54 16.03
CA SER A 2 2.26 -32.94 14.70
C SER A 2 1.44 -32.35 13.55
N ASP A 3 0.65 -31.30 13.80
CA ASP A 3 -0.35 -30.80 12.84
C ASP A 3 -0.12 -29.34 12.40
N VAL A 4 0.80 -28.61 13.05
CA VAL A 4 1.14 -27.22 12.71
C VAL A 4 2.24 -27.14 11.64
N SER A 5 3.16 -28.11 11.63
CA SER A 5 4.31 -28.11 10.70
C SER A 5 3.91 -28.38 9.25
N THR A 6 2.88 -29.19 9.01
CA THR A 6 2.36 -29.57 7.67
C THR A 6 1.46 -28.51 7.04
N GLN A 7 0.87 -27.60 7.82
CA GLN A 7 0.02 -26.52 7.29
C GLN A 7 0.84 -25.38 6.67
N THR A 8 2.08 -25.18 7.12
CA THR A 8 2.94 -24.09 6.64
C THR A 8 3.50 -24.37 5.23
N GLU A 9 3.69 -25.64 4.87
CA GLU A 9 4.24 -26.05 3.56
C GLU A 9 3.29 -25.84 2.37
N ASN A 10 1.98 -25.69 2.61
CA ASN A 10 0.97 -25.53 1.54
C ASN A 10 0.42 -24.11 1.38
N LEU A 11 0.96 -23.11 2.09
CA LEU A 11 0.52 -21.73 1.94
C LEU A 11 1.09 -21.09 0.67
N THR A 12 0.26 -20.33 -0.05
CA THR A 12 0.73 -19.46 -1.14
C THR A 12 1.52 -18.28 -0.57
N ARG A 13 2.31 -17.60 -1.41
CA ARG A 13 3.11 -16.44 -0.99
C ARG A 13 2.26 -15.34 -0.38
N ALA A 14 1.13 -15.00 -1.00
CA ALA A 14 0.17 -14.03 -0.48
C ALA A 14 -0.41 -14.44 0.88
N GLN A 15 -0.60 -15.74 1.13
CA GLN A 15 -1.05 -16.25 2.43
C GLN A 15 0.04 -16.13 3.50
N ARG A 16 1.31 -16.44 3.17
CA ARG A 16 2.45 -16.25 4.07
C ARG A 16 2.67 -14.78 4.41
N LEU A 17 2.60 -13.90 3.41
CA LEU A 17 2.66 -12.44 3.60
C LEU A 17 1.55 -11.97 4.55
N LYS A 18 0.30 -12.37 4.28
CA LYS A 18 -0.82 -12.05 5.17
C LYS A 18 -0.56 -12.51 6.60
N ALA A 19 -0.15 -13.75 6.80
CA ALA A 19 0.13 -14.30 8.13
C ALA A 19 1.24 -13.51 8.83
N ALA A 20 2.30 -13.14 8.11
CA ALA A 20 3.44 -12.42 8.65
C ALA A 20 3.16 -10.93 8.97
N THR A 21 2.12 -10.33 8.37
CA THR A 21 1.83 -8.90 8.51
C THR A 21 0.47 -8.58 9.15
N THR A 22 -0.31 -9.58 9.57
CA THR A 22 -1.65 -9.35 10.17
C THR A 22 -1.58 -8.45 11.41
N SER A 23 -0.64 -8.69 12.32
CA SER A 23 -0.49 -7.86 13.53
C SER A 23 -0.09 -6.41 13.21
N SER A 24 0.81 -6.22 12.23
CA SER A 24 1.23 -4.90 11.75
C SER A 24 0.06 -4.15 11.10
N HIS A 25 -0.73 -4.84 10.28
CA HIS A 25 -1.95 -4.30 9.67
C HIS A 25 -2.94 -3.82 10.74
N ASP A 26 -3.30 -4.68 11.69
CA ASP A 26 -4.32 -4.36 12.70
C ASP A 26 -3.88 -3.21 13.62
N SER A 27 -2.60 -3.20 14.02
CA SER A 27 -2.03 -2.12 14.81
C SER A 27 -2.01 -0.79 14.05
N LEU A 28 -1.72 -0.82 12.75
CA LEU A 28 -1.70 0.36 11.90
C LEU A 28 -3.11 0.92 11.68
N ASP A 29 -4.09 0.06 11.39
CA ASP A 29 -5.50 0.46 11.22
C ASP A 29 -6.04 1.14 12.49
N GLN A 30 -5.84 0.52 13.66
CA GLN A 30 -6.20 1.12 14.95
C GLN A 30 -5.54 2.48 15.16
N ARG A 31 -4.26 2.61 14.81
CA ARG A 31 -3.52 3.87 14.98
C ARG A 31 -4.01 4.96 14.03
N ILE A 32 -4.33 4.62 12.78
CA ILE A 32 -4.93 5.55 11.81
C ILE A 32 -6.28 6.02 12.34
N MET A 33 -7.15 5.10 12.76
CA MET A 33 -8.48 5.43 13.26
C MET A 33 -8.45 6.22 14.58
N ALA A 34 -7.49 5.98 15.46
CA ALA A 34 -7.23 6.79 16.66
C ALA A 34 -6.80 8.23 16.31
N GLY A 35 -6.25 8.43 15.11
CA GLY A 35 -5.98 9.74 14.53
C GLY A 35 -7.21 10.43 13.98
N ASP A 36 -8.42 9.88 14.13
CA ASP A 36 -9.69 10.47 13.68
C ASP A 36 -9.60 11.18 12.31
N PRO A 37 -9.19 10.46 11.24
CA PRO A 37 -8.89 11.05 9.93
C PRO A 37 -10.12 11.64 9.26
N PHE A 38 -11.33 11.30 9.72
CA PHE A 38 -12.59 11.72 9.11
C PHE A 38 -13.36 12.76 9.93
N ALA A 39 -12.76 13.33 10.97
CA ALA A 39 -13.40 14.40 11.75
C ALA A 39 -13.52 15.72 10.98
N SER A 40 -12.61 15.98 10.04
CA SER A 40 -12.64 17.16 9.17
C SER A 40 -11.81 16.95 7.90
N ARG A 41 -11.95 17.84 6.91
CA ARG A 41 -11.13 17.81 5.69
C ARG A 41 -9.65 18.06 5.97
N GLU A 42 -9.34 18.89 6.96
CA GLU A 42 -7.97 19.15 7.41
C GLU A 42 -7.33 17.89 7.98
N ARG A 43 -8.06 17.15 8.84
CA ARG A 43 -7.58 15.87 9.38
C ARG A 43 -7.45 14.81 8.29
N TYR A 44 -8.41 14.74 7.37
CA TYR A 44 -8.32 13.84 6.23
C TYR A 44 -7.11 14.18 5.34
N GLY A 45 -6.80 15.46 5.18
CA GLY A 45 -5.57 15.91 4.51
C GLY A 45 -4.29 15.35 5.12
N LEU A 46 -4.23 15.13 6.44
CA LEU A 46 -3.10 14.45 7.10
C LEU A 46 -3.00 12.99 6.66
N PHE A 47 -4.13 12.29 6.56
CA PHE A 47 -4.18 10.93 6.01
C PHE A 47 -3.69 10.90 4.55
N VAL A 48 -4.16 11.84 3.71
CA VAL A 48 -3.70 11.91 2.31
C VAL A 48 -2.20 12.20 2.22
N LYS A 49 -1.63 13.00 3.13
CA LYS A 49 -0.17 13.23 3.20
C LYS A 49 0.62 11.98 3.60
N VAL A 50 0.10 11.14 4.49
CA VAL A 50 0.66 9.80 4.78
C VAL A 50 0.70 8.98 3.49
N GLN A 51 -0.44 8.90 2.79
CA GLN A 51 -0.55 8.16 1.53
C GLN A 51 0.42 8.70 0.47
N TYR A 52 0.57 10.03 0.39
CA TYR A 52 1.45 10.70 -0.56
C TYR A 52 2.91 10.33 -0.34
N GLN A 53 3.41 10.44 0.91
CA GLN A 53 4.80 10.10 1.22
C GLN A 53 5.08 8.62 0.95
N PHE A 54 4.18 7.73 1.36
CA PHE A 54 4.36 6.29 1.12
C PHE A 54 4.37 5.95 -0.37
N HIS A 55 3.40 6.45 -1.14
CA HIS A 55 3.33 6.15 -2.58
C HIS A 55 4.46 6.81 -3.37
N ARG A 56 5.01 7.94 -2.91
CA ARG A 56 6.21 8.52 -3.50
C ARG A 56 7.41 7.58 -3.42
N GLU A 57 7.56 6.88 -2.29
CA GLU A 57 8.72 5.98 -2.06
C GLU A 57 8.74 4.75 -2.95
N ILE A 58 7.56 4.31 -3.39
CA ILE A 58 7.36 3.14 -4.23
C ILE A 58 6.97 3.48 -5.67
N ASP A 59 6.91 4.77 -6.02
CA ASP A 59 6.41 5.22 -7.32
C ASP A 59 7.22 4.62 -8.48
N ALA A 60 8.54 4.56 -8.30
CA ALA A 60 9.47 3.95 -9.25
C ALA A 60 9.20 2.45 -9.49
N LEU A 61 8.61 1.73 -8.53
CA LEU A 61 8.26 0.32 -8.72
C LEU A 61 7.16 0.16 -9.77
N TYR A 62 6.19 1.07 -9.78
CA TYR A 62 5.07 1.05 -10.73
C TYR A 62 5.49 1.43 -12.17
N GLU A 63 6.68 2.00 -12.34
CA GLU A 63 7.27 2.35 -13.64
C GLU A 63 8.41 1.41 -14.05
N SER A 64 8.68 0.36 -13.24
CA SER A 64 9.82 -0.52 -13.44
C SER A 64 9.59 -1.49 -14.61
N ALA A 65 10.42 -1.36 -15.65
CA ALA A 65 10.44 -2.28 -16.78
C ALA A 65 10.77 -3.73 -16.39
N LEU A 66 11.34 -3.96 -15.20
CA LEU A 66 11.60 -5.30 -14.66
C LEU A 66 10.37 -5.93 -14.01
N LEU A 67 9.49 -5.11 -13.41
CA LEU A 67 8.28 -5.57 -12.72
C LEU A 67 7.06 -5.61 -13.65
N GLU A 68 7.00 -4.72 -14.65
CA GLU A 68 5.94 -4.65 -15.67
C GLU A 68 5.59 -6.02 -16.29
N PRO A 69 6.56 -6.87 -16.74
CA PRO A 69 6.23 -8.18 -17.30
C PRO A 69 5.81 -9.21 -16.24
N LEU A 70 6.05 -8.96 -14.96
CA LEU A 70 5.80 -9.89 -13.85
C LEU A 70 4.43 -9.68 -13.22
N LEU A 71 3.90 -8.45 -13.26
CA LEU A 71 2.70 -8.05 -12.56
C LEU A 71 1.68 -7.44 -13.55
N PRO A 72 0.45 -7.98 -13.60
CA PRO A 72 -0.56 -7.53 -14.55
C PRO A 72 -1.03 -6.10 -14.24
N ASP A 73 -1.02 -5.25 -15.27
CA ASP A 73 -1.47 -3.87 -15.24
C ASP A 73 -0.77 -3.04 -14.14
N LEU A 74 0.56 -3.18 -14.04
CA LEU A 74 1.33 -2.53 -12.99
C LEU A 74 1.18 -1.00 -13.05
N ALA A 75 1.34 -0.40 -14.23
CA ALA A 75 1.13 1.04 -14.40
C ALA A 75 -0.30 1.50 -14.02
N GLY A 76 -1.34 0.70 -14.33
CA GLY A 76 -2.74 1.02 -14.00
C GLY A 76 -3.07 0.95 -12.50
N ARG A 77 -2.23 0.27 -11.70
CA ARG A 77 -2.36 0.20 -10.24
C ARG A 77 -1.83 1.43 -9.53
N ARG A 78 -0.96 2.20 -10.18
CA ARG A 78 -0.27 3.36 -9.63
C ARG A 78 -1.25 4.41 -9.12
N ARG A 79 -1.13 4.78 -7.83
CA ARG A 79 -2.00 5.78 -7.18
C ARG A 79 -1.35 7.14 -6.93
N PHE A 80 -0.03 7.25 -7.05
CA PHE A 80 0.69 8.47 -6.65
C PHE A 80 0.17 9.75 -7.31
N PRO A 81 -0.10 9.81 -8.63
CA PRO A 81 -0.67 11.03 -9.24
C PRO A 81 -2.06 11.39 -8.71
N LEU A 82 -2.91 10.38 -8.41
CA LEU A 82 -4.25 10.59 -7.86
C LEU A 82 -4.19 11.19 -6.46
N ILE A 83 -3.23 10.73 -5.64
CA ILE A 83 -3.02 11.24 -4.28
C ILE A 83 -2.54 12.70 -4.33
N GLY A 84 -1.67 13.05 -5.28
CA GLY A 84 -1.28 14.44 -5.52
C GLY A 84 -2.46 15.33 -5.88
N GLN A 85 -3.36 14.86 -6.75
CA GLN A 85 -4.58 15.57 -7.09
C GLN A 85 -5.54 15.70 -5.89
N ASP A 86 -5.63 14.68 -5.04
CA ASP A 86 -6.45 14.73 -3.83
C ASP A 86 -5.98 15.83 -2.86
N LEU A 87 -4.67 16.00 -2.69
CA LEU A 87 -4.12 17.11 -1.91
C LEU A 87 -4.44 18.47 -2.52
N ALA A 88 -4.38 18.59 -3.86
CA ALA A 88 -4.76 19.81 -4.56
C ALA A 88 -6.25 20.14 -4.38
N ASP A 89 -7.14 19.15 -4.50
CA ASP A 89 -8.58 19.28 -4.30
C ASP A 89 -8.90 19.73 -2.85
N LEU A 90 -8.10 19.29 -1.88
CA LEU A 90 -8.20 19.68 -0.46
C LEU A 90 -7.54 21.03 -0.14
N GLY A 91 -6.89 21.69 -1.11
CA GLY A 91 -6.12 22.91 -0.89
C GLY A 91 -4.91 22.73 0.04
N GLN A 92 -4.39 21.50 0.13
CA GLN A 92 -3.24 21.15 0.98
C GLN A 92 -1.95 21.20 0.16
N ALA A 93 -0.90 21.80 0.73
CA ALA A 93 0.42 21.75 0.11
C ALA A 93 0.96 20.31 0.05
N LEU A 94 1.65 19.99 -1.05
CA LEU A 94 2.38 18.73 -1.17
C LEU A 94 3.50 18.69 -0.11
N PRO A 95 3.67 17.56 0.61
CA PRO A 95 4.81 17.35 1.48
C PRO A 95 6.14 17.54 0.75
N GLN A 96 7.10 18.18 1.41
CA GLN A 96 8.45 18.25 0.87
C GLN A 96 9.09 16.85 0.85
N PRO A 97 9.99 16.59 -0.11
CA PRO A 97 10.86 15.41 -0.06
C PRO A 97 11.88 15.58 1.06
N GLU A 98 11.64 14.87 2.16
CA GLU A 98 12.51 14.90 3.36
C GLU A 98 13.69 13.91 3.25
N SER A 99 13.59 12.88 2.40
CA SER A 99 14.61 11.85 2.22
C SER A 99 14.60 11.27 0.81
N ALA A 100 15.64 10.49 0.49
CA ALA A 100 15.62 9.58 -0.66
C ALA A 100 14.41 8.63 -0.56
N THR A 101 13.91 8.20 -1.72
CA THR A 101 12.85 7.21 -1.83
C THR A 101 13.37 5.81 -1.50
N ALA A 102 12.49 4.91 -1.01
CA ALA A 102 12.85 3.52 -0.76
C ALA A 102 13.29 2.79 -2.04
N PHE A 103 12.72 3.18 -3.18
CA PHE A 103 13.09 2.68 -4.49
C PHE A 103 13.35 3.83 -5.46
N SER A 104 14.29 3.62 -6.38
CA SER A 104 14.68 4.61 -7.39
C SER A 104 14.78 3.94 -8.75
N THR A 105 14.48 4.69 -9.82
CA THR A 105 14.70 4.23 -11.20
C THR A 105 16.17 4.13 -11.58
N ALA A 106 17.06 4.73 -10.79
CA ALA A 106 18.51 4.66 -10.98
C ALA A 106 19.12 3.34 -10.50
N GLU A 107 18.40 2.55 -9.70
CA GLU A 107 18.87 1.32 -9.09
C GLU A 107 18.00 0.14 -9.52
N ILE A 108 18.62 -1.02 -9.72
CA ILE A 108 17.88 -2.26 -9.96
C ILE A 108 17.29 -2.70 -8.60
N PRO A 109 15.97 -2.76 -8.44
CA PRO A 109 15.37 -3.13 -7.17
C PRO A 109 15.63 -4.60 -6.86
N ASP A 110 15.85 -4.95 -5.58
CA ASP A 110 15.65 -6.34 -5.14
C ASP A 110 14.18 -6.70 -5.34
N ILE A 111 13.92 -7.48 -6.38
CA ILE A 111 12.56 -7.84 -6.82
C ILE A 111 11.78 -8.47 -5.67
N ALA A 112 12.42 -9.32 -4.86
CA ALA A 112 11.76 -9.97 -3.73
C ALA A 112 11.23 -8.94 -2.72
N SER A 113 12.07 -8.03 -2.22
CA SER A 113 11.61 -6.96 -1.33
C SER A 113 10.59 -6.03 -2.00
N ALA A 114 10.77 -5.67 -3.27
CA ALA A 114 9.82 -4.83 -4.01
C ALA A 114 8.41 -5.46 -4.07
N LEU A 115 8.32 -6.78 -4.28
CA LEU A 115 7.05 -7.50 -4.25
C LEU A 115 6.36 -7.41 -2.88
N GLY A 116 7.12 -7.42 -1.79
CA GLY A 116 6.61 -7.20 -0.43
C GLY A 116 6.01 -5.80 -0.24
N TRP A 117 6.69 -4.77 -0.74
CA TRP A 117 6.18 -3.38 -0.68
C TRP A 117 4.92 -3.21 -1.54
N LEU A 118 4.92 -3.74 -2.76
CA LEU A 118 3.74 -3.73 -3.64
C LEU A 118 2.58 -4.50 -3.02
N TYR A 119 2.82 -5.63 -2.34
CA TYR A 119 1.77 -6.35 -1.62
C TYR A 119 1.04 -5.48 -0.59
N VAL A 120 1.79 -4.68 0.18
CA VAL A 120 1.20 -3.76 1.18
C VAL A 120 0.43 -2.63 0.50
N ALA A 121 1.01 -2.01 -0.54
CA ALA A 121 0.36 -0.93 -1.28
C ALA A 121 -0.94 -1.40 -1.96
N GLU A 122 -0.88 -2.50 -2.71
CA GLU A 122 -2.03 -3.08 -3.40
C GLU A 122 -3.09 -3.62 -2.43
N GLY A 123 -2.66 -4.19 -1.30
CA GLY A 123 -3.55 -4.69 -0.25
C GLY A 123 -4.38 -3.58 0.41
N SER A 124 -3.81 -2.37 0.56
CA SER A 124 -4.52 -1.22 1.14
C SER A 124 -5.78 -0.83 0.36
N ASN A 125 -5.83 -1.13 -0.94
CA ASN A 125 -6.98 -0.84 -1.81
C ASN A 125 -8.23 -1.69 -1.52
N ILE A 126 -8.08 -2.83 -0.81
CA ILE A 126 -9.21 -3.63 -0.35
C ILE A 126 -9.97 -2.90 0.77
N GLY A 127 -9.25 -2.43 1.79
CA GLY A 127 -9.81 -1.69 2.92
C GLY A 127 -10.35 -0.29 2.55
N ALA A 128 -9.82 0.30 1.48
CA ALA A 128 -10.24 1.61 0.98
C ALA A 128 -11.74 1.73 0.66
N GLY A 129 -12.46 0.60 0.46
CA GLY A 129 -13.91 0.61 0.31
C GLY A 129 -14.68 1.11 1.55
N PHE A 130 -14.12 0.94 2.75
CA PHE A 130 -14.67 1.55 3.96
C PHE A 130 -14.29 3.04 4.05
N LEU A 131 -13.03 3.37 3.75
CA LEU A 131 -12.50 4.72 3.85
C LEU A 131 -13.20 5.71 2.92
N ILE A 132 -13.53 5.31 1.67
CA ILE A 132 -14.23 6.20 0.73
C ILE A 132 -15.62 6.59 1.25
N LYS A 133 -16.34 5.68 1.90
CA LYS A 133 -17.66 5.96 2.51
C LYS A 133 -17.56 6.96 3.67
N GLN A 134 -16.43 6.97 4.37
CA GLN A 134 -16.17 7.94 5.42
C GLN A 134 -15.78 9.30 4.81
N ALA A 135 -14.96 9.32 3.76
CA ALA A 135 -14.62 10.53 3.02
C ALA A 135 -15.84 11.20 2.36
N GLU A 136 -16.81 10.42 1.89
CA GLU A 136 -18.10 10.91 1.36
C GLU A 136 -18.87 11.77 2.36
N LYS A 137 -18.77 11.48 3.67
CA LYS A 137 -19.38 12.30 4.74
C LYS A 137 -18.76 13.69 4.85
N LEU A 138 -17.54 13.87 4.33
CA LEU A 138 -16.85 15.15 4.22
C LEU A 138 -17.10 15.84 2.86
N GLY A 139 -17.99 15.29 2.02
CA GLY A 139 -18.25 15.77 0.67
C GLY A 139 -17.09 15.52 -0.31
N LEU A 140 -16.31 14.47 -0.08
CA LEU A 140 -15.23 14.00 -0.96
C LEU A 140 -15.70 12.78 -1.76
N SER A 141 -15.07 12.50 -2.89
CA SER A 141 -15.46 11.38 -3.75
C SER A 141 -14.28 10.89 -4.58
N GLY A 142 -14.51 9.80 -5.33
CA GLY A 142 -13.56 9.32 -6.34
C GLY A 142 -13.23 10.33 -7.44
N GLU A 143 -13.97 11.45 -7.50
CA GLU A 143 -13.78 12.54 -8.47
C GLU A 143 -13.37 13.86 -7.81
N PHE A 144 -13.22 13.91 -6.48
CA PHE A 144 -12.82 15.12 -5.76
C PHE A 144 -12.26 14.77 -4.38
N GLY A 145 -10.95 14.95 -4.18
CA GLY A 145 -10.28 14.80 -2.90
C GLY A 145 -10.17 13.38 -2.34
N ALA A 146 -10.78 12.35 -2.95
CA ALA A 146 -10.64 10.95 -2.54
C ALA A 146 -10.48 10.00 -3.75
N ARG A 147 -9.86 10.48 -4.84
CA ARG A 147 -9.59 9.73 -6.07
C ARG A 147 -8.75 8.49 -5.82
N HIS A 148 -7.75 8.58 -4.93
CA HIS A 148 -6.91 7.43 -4.61
C HIS A 148 -7.66 6.30 -3.91
N LEU A 149 -8.81 6.57 -3.27
CA LEU A 149 -9.65 5.56 -2.63
C LEU A 149 -10.63 4.91 -3.61
N ALA A 150 -10.79 5.43 -4.83
CA ALA A 150 -11.72 4.89 -5.81
C ALA A 150 -11.41 3.42 -6.13
N GLY A 151 -12.46 2.60 -6.25
CA GLY A 151 -12.31 1.19 -6.61
C GLY A 151 -11.87 1.05 -8.06
N ALA A 152 -11.09 0.00 -8.37
CA ALA A 152 -10.81 -0.36 -9.76
C ALA A 152 -12.13 -0.67 -10.52
N PRO A 153 -12.24 -0.34 -11.82
CA PRO A 153 -13.47 -0.53 -12.60
C PRO A 153 -14.03 -1.97 -12.56
N GLU A 154 -13.14 -2.96 -12.54
CA GLU A 154 -13.47 -4.38 -12.50
C GLU A 154 -13.79 -4.92 -11.08
N GLY A 155 -13.72 -4.04 -10.08
CA GLY A 155 -14.00 -4.30 -8.67
C GLY A 155 -12.75 -4.69 -7.86
N ARG A 156 -12.65 -4.13 -6.64
CA ARG A 156 -11.52 -4.32 -5.70
C ARG A 156 -11.12 -5.78 -5.51
N GLY A 157 -12.10 -6.66 -5.30
CA GLY A 157 -11.85 -8.07 -5.07
C GLY A 157 -11.30 -8.81 -6.29
N ARG A 158 -11.64 -8.40 -7.51
CA ARG A 158 -11.03 -8.96 -8.73
C ARG A 158 -9.63 -8.39 -8.92
N HIS A 159 -9.49 -7.07 -8.78
CA HIS A 159 -8.22 -6.35 -8.91
C HIS A 159 -7.12 -6.92 -8.00
N TRP A 160 -7.48 -7.22 -6.74
CA TRP A 160 -6.61 -7.86 -5.76
C TRP A 160 -6.27 -9.32 -6.10
N ARG A 161 -7.29 -10.14 -6.43
CA ARG A 161 -7.05 -11.56 -6.78
C ARG A 161 -6.12 -11.71 -7.97
N THR A 162 -6.25 -10.86 -8.98
CA THR A 162 -5.37 -10.86 -10.15
C THR A 162 -3.92 -10.53 -9.76
N PHE A 163 -3.72 -9.57 -8.87
CA PHE A 163 -2.39 -9.25 -8.34
C PHE A 163 -1.78 -10.40 -7.55
N THR A 164 -2.52 -10.93 -6.56
CA THR A 164 -1.99 -12.01 -5.71
C THR A 164 -1.75 -13.30 -6.48
N ALA A 165 -2.55 -13.59 -7.50
CA ALA A 165 -2.32 -14.75 -8.37
C ALA A 165 -1.01 -14.63 -9.15
N ALA A 166 -0.70 -13.44 -9.70
CA ALA A 166 0.58 -13.20 -10.34
C ALA A 166 1.73 -13.26 -9.34
N LEU A 167 1.57 -12.60 -8.18
CA LEU A 167 2.53 -12.63 -7.08
C LEU A 167 2.86 -14.07 -6.65
N ASP A 168 1.87 -14.95 -6.51
CA ASP A 168 2.04 -16.34 -6.08
C ASP A 168 2.79 -17.21 -7.11
N GLN A 169 2.73 -16.87 -8.40
CA GLN A 169 3.35 -17.64 -9.48
C GLN A 169 4.81 -17.29 -9.73
N LEU A 170 5.30 -16.16 -9.20
CA LEU A 170 6.69 -15.76 -9.41
C LEU A 170 7.66 -16.75 -8.75
N PRO A 171 8.72 -17.18 -9.45
CA PRO A 171 9.73 -18.05 -8.86
C PRO A 171 10.59 -17.25 -7.90
N LEU A 172 10.56 -17.61 -6.62
CA LEU A 172 11.50 -17.14 -5.59
C LEU A 172 12.08 -18.36 -4.88
N ASP A 173 13.36 -18.29 -4.55
CA ASP A 173 13.98 -19.22 -3.61
C ASP A 173 13.59 -18.87 -2.16
N GLU A 174 13.98 -19.70 -1.20
CA GLU A 174 13.67 -19.49 0.22
C GLU A 174 14.17 -18.13 0.73
N ALA A 175 15.35 -17.70 0.28
CA ALA A 175 15.90 -16.39 0.61
C ALA A 175 15.05 -15.24 0.03
N GLY A 176 14.54 -15.39 -1.20
CA GLY A 176 13.62 -14.46 -1.83
C GLY A 176 12.28 -14.38 -1.11
N GLU A 177 11.73 -15.52 -0.67
CA GLU A 177 10.50 -15.53 0.15
C GLU A 177 10.69 -14.76 1.45
N ALA A 178 11.83 -14.96 2.13
CA ALA A 178 12.18 -14.22 3.34
C ALA A 178 12.32 -12.71 3.08
N ARG A 179 12.96 -12.31 1.95
CA ARG A 179 13.10 -10.89 1.57
C ARG A 179 11.78 -10.24 1.17
N ALA A 180 10.83 -10.99 0.59
CA ALA A 180 9.48 -10.49 0.31
C ALA A 180 8.70 -10.21 1.61
N ILE A 181 8.79 -11.12 2.59
CA ILE A 181 8.20 -10.90 3.92
C ILE A 181 8.84 -9.70 4.61
N ALA A 182 10.17 -9.61 4.62
CA ALA A 182 10.89 -8.48 5.20
C ALA A 182 10.50 -7.16 4.52
N GLY A 183 10.37 -7.14 3.19
CA GLY A 183 9.91 -5.96 2.43
C GLY A 183 8.50 -5.51 2.84
N ALA A 184 7.57 -6.45 3.00
CA ALA A 184 6.21 -6.12 3.46
C ALA A 184 6.21 -5.57 4.90
N GLN A 185 7.02 -6.14 5.80
CA GLN A 185 7.18 -5.63 7.17
C GLN A 185 7.78 -4.22 7.20
N GLN A 186 8.79 -3.96 6.36
CA GLN A 186 9.38 -2.62 6.19
C GLN A 186 8.35 -1.62 5.67
N ALA A 187 7.54 -2.00 4.67
CA ALA A 187 6.47 -1.15 4.16
C ALA A 187 5.45 -0.78 5.25
N PHE A 188 5.00 -1.73 6.07
CA PHE A 188 4.11 -1.44 7.20
C PHE A 188 4.77 -0.54 8.25
N ALA A 189 6.03 -0.81 8.60
CA ALA A 189 6.78 0.03 9.53
C ALA A 189 6.90 1.47 9.00
N ARG A 190 7.12 1.62 7.68
CA ARG A 190 7.21 2.92 7.04
C ARG A 190 5.90 3.70 7.09
N VAL A 191 4.77 3.06 6.76
CA VAL A 191 3.45 3.71 6.91
C VAL A 191 3.21 4.08 8.37
N ARG A 192 3.61 3.24 9.32
CA ARG A 192 3.49 3.56 10.75
C ARG A 192 4.27 4.81 11.13
N GLU A 193 5.53 4.94 10.72
CA GLU A 193 6.34 6.14 10.95
C GLU A 193 5.67 7.40 10.39
N LEU A 194 5.15 7.32 9.17
CA LEU A 194 4.44 8.42 8.53
C LEU A 194 3.17 8.80 9.28
N VAL A 195 2.39 7.82 9.76
CA VAL A 195 1.22 8.06 10.59
C VAL A 195 1.61 8.72 11.91
N GLU A 196 2.68 8.27 12.57
CA GLU A 196 3.16 8.91 13.79
C GLU A 196 3.63 10.34 13.53
N HIS A 197 4.27 10.62 12.39
CA HIS A 197 4.69 11.97 12.01
C HIS A 197 3.49 12.91 11.79
N TYR A 198 2.51 12.52 10.97
CA TYR A 198 1.39 13.40 10.60
C TYR A 198 0.29 13.50 11.67
N TYR A 199 0.16 12.48 12.52
CA TYR A 199 -0.77 12.46 13.64
C TYR A 199 -0.06 12.55 14.99
N ALA A 200 1.16 13.07 15.04
CA ALA A 200 1.79 13.46 16.29
C ALA A 200 0.93 14.54 16.95
N ARG A 201 0.72 14.39 18.25
CA ARG A 201 0.03 15.40 19.08
C ARG A 201 0.93 16.58 19.36
#